data_AF-A0AAW5SDX3-F1
#
_entry.id   AF-A0AAW5SDX3-F1
#
_cell.length_a   1.000
_cell.length_b   1.000
_cell.length_c   1.000
_cell.angle_alpha   90.00
_cell.angle_beta   90.00
_cell.angle_gamma   90.00
#
_symmetry.space_group_name_H-M   'P 1'
#
loop_
_entity.id
_entity.type
_entity.pdbx_description
1 polymer ?
#
loop_
_entity_poly.entity_id
_entity_poly.type
_entity_poly.pdbx_seq_one_letter_code
_entity_poly.pdbx_strand_id
1 'polypeptide(L)'
;MSRPKPPPPTQKALDALAEYRRARSDEKRRDIEKAIAHLRKTNATINFSTVSRRAKVSRKTIYKHDDLVTVIEQYRGRHTDRQPASTGRETSIHAALRHKLAAKDKEIAALKATVAEQQSTIELLYGQLDTLHEQTP
;
A
#
# COMPACT_ATOMS: atom_id res chain seq x y z
N MET A 1 -5.19 41.39 51.57
CA MET A 1 -4.84 40.02 52.05
C MET A 1 -4.17 39.27 50.90
N SER A 2 -2.83 39.14 50.94
CA SER A 2 -2.07 38.44 49.88
C SER A 2 -2.15 36.93 50.11
N ARG A 3 -2.46 36.14 49.08
CA ARG A 3 -2.50 34.66 49.21
C ARG A 3 -1.09 34.13 49.47
N PRO A 4 -0.89 33.22 50.44
CA PRO A 4 0.41 32.61 50.67
C PRO A 4 0.84 31.82 49.43
N LYS A 5 2.13 31.94 49.07
CA LYS A 5 2.73 31.21 47.96
C LYS A 5 2.63 29.70 48.26
N PRO A 6 2.20 28.86 47.29
CA PRO A 6 2.08 27.43 47.53
C PRO A 6 3.44 26.82 47.91
N PRO A 7 3.45 25.76 48.74
CA PRO A 7 4.67 25.07 49.11
C PRO A 7 5.36 24.50 47.86
N PRO A 8 6.70 24.41 47.86
CA PRO A 8 7.45 23.83 46.75
C PRO A 8 7.02 22.38 46.52
N PRO A 9 6.99 21.91 45.25
CA PRO A 9 6.55 20.57 44.92
C PRO A 9 7.44 19.52 45.57
N THR A 10 6.81 18.50 46.17
CA THR A 10 7.48 17.36 46.81
C THR A 10 8.23 16.52 45.77
N GLN A 11 9.33 15.86 46.18
CA GLN A 11 10.12 15.01 45.27
C GLN A 11 9.27 13.95 44.54
N LYS A 12 8.35 13.28 45.25
CA LYS A 12 7.40 12.32 44.65
C LYS A 12 6.57 12.91 43.51
N ALA A 13 6.19 14.19 43.62
CA ALA A 13 5.42 14.87 42.57
C ALA A 13 6.29 15.20 41.35
N LEU A 14 7.57 15.51 41.56
CA LEU A 14 8.54 15.71 40.47
C LEU A 14 8.82 14.39 39.73
N ASP A 15 8.98 13.29 40.47
CA ASP A 15 9.23 11.97 39.90
C ASP A 15 8.03 11.49 39.06
N ALA A 16 6.81 11.59 39.59
CA ALA A 16 5.59 11.24 38.85
C ALA A 16 5.41 12.09 37.57
N LEU A 17 5.78 13.36 37.62
CA LEU A 17 5.76 14.24 36.45
C LEU A 17 6.82 13.83 35.40
N ALA A 18 8.00 13.41 35.84
CA ALA A 18 9.04 12.90 34.97
C ALA A 18 8.62 11.60 34.28
N GLU A 19 8.01 10.67 35.02
CA GLU A 19 7.45 9.43 34.48
C GLU A 19 6.34 9.70 33.45
N TYR A 20 5.38 10.59 33.78
CA TYR A 20 4.33 10.97 32.84
C TYR A 20 4.89 11.57 31.55
N ARG A 21 5.91 12.43 31.66
CA ARG A 21 6.59 13.02 30.48
C ARG A 21 7.28 11.97 29.64
N ARG A 22 7.95 10.99 30.26
CA ARG A 22 8.58 9.86 29.55
C ARG A 22 7.53 9.01 28.84
N ALA A 23 6.47 8.61 29.53
CA ALA A 23 5.38 7.82 28.95
C ALA A 23 4.75 8.50 27.72
N ARG A 24 4.52 9.82 27.79
CA ARG A 24 4.01 10.60 26.65
C ARG A 24 5.00 10.69 25.50
N SER A 25 6.30 10.81 25.79
CA SER A 25 7.35 10.79 24.77
C SER A 25 7.38 9.43 24.05
N ASP A 26 7.30 8.33 24.79
CA ASP A 26 7.34 6.97 24.23
C ASP A 26 6.08 6.64 23.43
N GLU A 27 4.93 7.15 23.84
CA GLU A 27 3.69 7.09 23.06
C GLU A 27 3.88 7.78 21.70
N LYS A 28 4.46 8.99 21.69
CA LYS A 28 4.69 9.73 20.43
C LYS A 28 5.73 9.08 19.55
N ARG A 29 6.78 8.51 20.13
CA ARG A 29 7.75 7.70 19.41
C ARG A 29 7.07 6.53 18.69
N ARG A 30 6.22 5.77 19.40
CA ARG A 30 5.46 4.65 18.83
C ARG A 30 4.50 5.08 17.72
N ASP A 31 3.83 6.23 17.88
CA ASP A 31 2.95 6.77 16.82
C ASP A 31 3.73 7.10 15.55
N ILE A 32 4.93 7.67 15.68
CA ILE A 32 5.81 7.98 14.54
C ILE A 32 6.29 6.70 13.86
N GLU A 33 6.75 5.70 14.62
CA GLU A 33 7.20 4.41 14.08
C GLU A 33 6.07 3.71 13.29
N LYS A 34 4.84 3.68 13.86
CA LYS A 34 3.65 3.15 13.18
C LYS A 34 3.33 3.91 11.89
N ALA A 35 3.46 5.24 11.91
CA ALA A 35 3.24 6.06 10.72
C ALA A 35 4.25 5.75 9.61
N ILE A 36 5.54 5.61 9.95
CA ILE A 36 6.58 5.22 9.00
C ILE A 36 6.29 3.82 8.43
N ALA A 37 5.98 2.85 9.29
CA ALA A 37 5.64 1.49 8.87
C ALA A 37 4.43 1.45 7.92
N HIS A 38 3.40 2.25 8.20
CA HIS A 38 2.25 2.37 7.31
C HIS A 38 2.65 2.96 5.95
N LEU A 39 3.40 4.07 5.93
CA LEU A 39 3.79 4.72 4.68
C LEU A 39 4.66 3.79 3.81
N ARG A 40 5.51 2.97 4.44
CA ARG A 40 6.25 1.89 3.77
C ARG A 40 5.31 0.86 3.15
N LYS A 41 4.32 0.37 3.90
CA LYS A 41 3.36 -0.64 3.42
C LYS A 41 2.54 -0.14 2.23
N THR A 42 2.17 1.14 2.22
CA THR A 42 1.35 1.72 1.15
C THR A 42 2.16 2.35 0.02
N ASN A 43 3.49 2.21 0.01
CA ASN A 43 4.39 2.85 -0.96
C ASN A 43 4.15 4.37 -1.11
N ALA A 44 3.73 5.03 -0.03
CA ALA A 44 3.48 6.47 -0.04
C ALA A 44 4.78 7.23 0.26
N THR A 45 4.87 8.49 -0.16
CA THR A 45 6.07 9.32 0.07
C THR A 45 6.36 9.46 1.56
N ILE A 46 7.53 8.99 1.99
CA ILE A 46 8.01 9.12 3.37
C ILE A 46 8.78 10.43 3.50
N ASN A 47 8.17 11.41 4.16
CA ASN A 47 8.82 12.68 4.49
C ASN A 47 8.30 13.20 5.85
N PHE A 48 8.99 14.18 6.44
CA PHE A 48 8.61 14.73 7.75
C PHE A 48 7.17 15.24 7.81
N SER A 49 6.62 15.79 6.72
CA SER A 49 5.24 16.30 6.68
C SER A 49 4.19 15.20 6.58
N THR A 50 4.47 14.12 5.84
CA THR A 50 3.54 13.00 5.68
C THR A 50 3.53 12.16 6.95
N VAL A 51 4.71 11.93 7.55
CA VAL A 51 4.84 11.27 8.85
C VAL A 51 4.15 12.06 9.95
N SER A 52 4.40 13.38 10.05
CA SER A 52 3.76 14.26 11.05
C SER A 52 2.22 14.23 10.96
N ARG A 53 1.67 14.39 9.75
CA ARG A 53 0.22 14.32 9.53
C ARG A 53 -0.36 12.96 9.91
N ARG A 54 0.35 11.88 9.57
CA ARG A 54 -0.12 10.52 9.83
C ARG A 54 -0.08 10.16 11.31
N ALA A 55 1.03 10.45 11.98
CA ALA A 55 1.21 10.20 13.40
C ALA A 55 0.44 11.20 14.28
N LYS A 56 -0.18 12.25 13.70
CA LYS A 56 -0.83 13.35 14.42
C LYS A 56 0.10 14.00 15.46
N VAL A 57 1.39 14.11 15.14
CA VAL A 57 2.40 14.76 15.96
C VAL A 57 2.97 15.98 15.26
N SER A 58 3.44 16.95 16.02
CA SER A 58 4.15 18.10 15.46
C SER A 58 5.48 17.67 14.83
N ARG A 59 5.94 18.37 13.79
CA ARG A 59 7.29 18.14 13.22
C ARG A 59 8.38 18.32 14.28
N LYS A 60 8.22 19.30 15.19
CA LYS A 60 9.14 19.52 16.31
C LYS A 60 9.29 18.28 17.19
N THR A 61 8.22 17.51 17.39
CA THR A 61 8.27 16.25 18.13
C THR A 61 9.12 15.21 17.40
N ILE A 62 9.00 15.12 16.07
CA ILE A 62 9.82 14.20 15.26
C ILE A 62 11.30 14.55 15.38
N TYR A 63 11.64 15.85 15.32
CA TYR A 63 13.02 16.32 15.47
C TYR A 63 13.63 16.10 16.87
N LYS A 64 12.86 15.69 17.88
CA LYS A 64 13.42 15.28 19.18
C LYS A 64 13.90 13.84 19.19
N HIS A 65 13.62 13.08 18.13
CA HIS A 65 13.95 11.67 18.00
C HIS A 65 14.91 11.50 16.83
N ASP A 66 16.20 11.73 17.08
CA ASP A 66 17.27 11.76 16.06
C ASP A 66 17.36 10.46 15.25
N ASP A 67 17.05 9.33 15.88
CA ASP A 67 16.98 8.03 15.24
C ASP A 67 15.85 7.95 14.20
N LEU A 68 14.68 8.51 14.50
CA LEU A 68 13.54 8.57 13.57
C LEU A 68 13.78 9.58 12.46
N VAL A 69 14.48 10.68 12.76
CA VAL A 69 14.94 11.65 11.75
C VAL A 69 15.84 10.96 10.73
N THR A 70 16.86 10.23 11.20
CA THR A 70 17.81 9.48 10.37
C THR A 70 17.08 8.49 9.45
N VAL A 71 16.08 7.78 9.97
CA VAL A 71 15.25 6.85 9.18
C VAL A 71 14.48 7.60 8.07
N ILE A 72 13.83 8.71 8.39
CA ILE A 72 13.06 9.50 7.41
C ILE A 72 13.98 10.07 6.33
N GLU A 73 15.17 10.53 6.70
CA GLU A 73 16.17 11.06 5.76
C GLU A 73 16.72 9.98 4.84
N GLN A 74 16.99 8.78 5.35
CA GLN A 74 17.42 7.65 4.54
C GLN A 74 16.39 7.30 3.46
N TYR A 75 15.10 7.30 3.81
CA TYR A 75 14.04 7.09 2.82
C TYR A 75 13.95 8.24 1.81
N ARG A 76 14.12 9.49 2.27
CA ARG A 76 14.13 10.65 1.38
C ARG A 76 15.29 10.56 0.36
N GLY A 77 16.51 10.22 0.80
CA GLY A 77 17.68 10.07 -0.08
C GLY A 77 17.48 8.99 -1.14
N ARG A 78 16.92 7.82 -0.77
CA ARG A 78 16.58 6.79 -1.78
C ARG A 78 15.53 7.26 -2.79
N HIS A 79 14.57 8.08 -2.37
CA HIS A 79 13.58 8.64 -3.28
C HIS A 79 14.15 9.70 -4.21
N THR A 80 15.20 10.43 -3.81
CA THR A 80 15.88 11.40 -4.69
C THR A 80 16.85 10.72 -5.65
N ASP A 81 17.53 9.65 -5.21
CA ASP A 81 18.44 8.86 -6.07
C ASP A 81 17.65 8.02 -7.08
N ARG A 82 16.42 7.64 -6.74
CA ARG A 82 15.43 7.15 -7.70
C ARG A 82 14.87 8.34 -8.49
N GLN A 83 15.71 8.96 -9.32
CA GLN A 83 15.26 9.80 -10.43
C GLN A 83 14.08 9.10 -11.13
N PRO A 84 13.02 9.83 -11.53
CA PRO A 84 11.95 9.23 -12.31
C PRO A 84 12.60 8.62 -13.56
N ALA A 85 12.47 7.30 -13.72
CA ALA A 85 12.90 6.65 -14.95
C ALA A 85 12.28 7.43 -16.11
N SER A 86 13.10 7.83 -17.09
CA SER A 86 12.65 8.59 -18.24
C SER A 86 11.32 8.03 -18.73
N THR A 87 10.30 8.88 -18.85
CA THR A 87 8.91 8.54 -19.22
C THR A 87 8.83 7.60 -20.43
N GLY A 88 9.84 7.59 -21.32
CA GLY A 88 9.98 6.65 -22.43
C GLY A 88 10.09 5.15 -22.09
N ARG A 89 10.60 4.77 -20.91
CA ARG A 89 10.69 3.35 -20.50
C ARG A 89 9.39 2.84 -19.90
N GLU A 90 8.68 3.70 -19.16
CA GLU A 90 7.35 3.35 -18.63
C GLU A 90 6.33 3.27 -19.77
N THR A 91 6.38 4.19 -20.74
CA THR A 91 5.49 4.12 -21.92
C THR A 91 5.75 2.88 -22.79
N SER A 92 7.00 2.45 -22.94
CA SER A 92 7.34 1.23 -23.71
C SER A 92 6.90 -0.05 -23.02
N ILE A 93 7.03 -0.15 -21.69
CA ILE A 93 6.51 -1.28 -20.90
C ILE A 93 4.98 -1.34 -21.01
N HIS A 94 4.29 -0.20 -20.86
CA HIS A 94 2.84 -0.14 -21.02
C HIS A 94 2.39 -0.53 -22.44
N ALA A 95 3.12 -0.11 -23.48
CA ALA A 95 2.84 -0.51 -24.85
C ALA A 95 3.00 -2.02 -25.07
N ALA A 96 4.09 -2.61 -24.56
CA ALA A 96 4.33 -4.05 -24.65
C ALA A 96 3.24 -4.87 -23.92
N LEU A 97 2.80 -4.40 -22.74
CA LEU A 97 1.72 -5.05 -21.99
C LEU A 97 0.38 -4.98 -22.74
N ARG A 98 0.04 -3.83 -23.35
CA ARG A 98 -1.17 -3.72 -24.18
C ARG A 98 -1.13 -4.65 -25.39
N HIS A 99 0.01 -4.76 -26.06
CA HIS A 99 0.17 -5.71 -27.17
C HIS A 99 -0.02 -7.16 -26.72
N LYS A 100 0.53 -7.53 -25.55
CA LYS A 100 0.36 -8.88 -25.00
C LYS A 100 -1.10 -9.19 -24.65
N LEU A 101 -1.82 -8.22 -24.08
CA LEU A 101 -3.25 -8.34 -23.81
C LEU A 101 -4.05 -8.52 -25.11
N ALA A 102 -3.83 -7.66 -26.10
CA ALA A 102 -4.53 -7.76 -27.38
C ALA A 102 -4.27 -9.10 -28.11
N ALA A 103 -3.06 -9.65 -28.01
CA ALA A 103 -2.75 -10.97 -28.53
C ALA A 103 -3.51 -12.08 -27.80
N LYS A 104 -3.58 -12.00 -26.46
CA LYS A 104 -4.33 -12.96 -25.63
C LYS A 104 -5.84 -12.88 -25.87
N ASP A 105 -6.39 -11.68 -26.04
CA ASP A 105 -7.81 -11.51 -26.36
C ASP A 105 -8.17 -12.14 -27.72
N LYS A 106 -7.30 -12.02 -28.72
CA LYS A 106 -7.47 -12.69 -30.02
C LYS A 106 -7.42 -14.22 -29.89
N GLU A 107 -6.49 -14.75 -29.10
CA GLU A 107 -6.39 -16.18 -28.84
C GLU A 107 -7.65 -16.71 -28.15
N ILE A 108 -8.17 -15.99 -27.15
CA ILE A 108 -9.43 -16.32 -26.47
C ILE A 108 -10.59 -16.32 -27.45
N ALA A 109 -10.68 -15.32 -28.34
CA ALA A 109 -11.75 -15.25 -29.32
C ALA A 109 -11.70 -16.44 -30.31
N ALA A 110 -10.51 -16.81 -30.78
CA ALA A 110 -10.32 -17.97 -31.65
C ALA A 110 -10.72 -19.27 -30.96
N LEU A 111 -10.26 -19.49 -29.72
CA LEU A 111 -10.61 -20.69 -28.95
C LEU A 111 -12.12 -20.78 -28.70
N LYS A 112 -12.79 -19.67 -28.40
CA LYS A 112 -14.25 -19.63 -28.24
C LYS A 112 -14.98 -20.00 -29.54
N ALA A 113 -14.48 -19.55 -30.69
CA ALA A 113 -15.07 -19.91 -31.98
C ALA A 113 -14.94 -21.42 -32.25
N THR A 114 -13.77 -22.01 -31.98
CA THR A 114 -13.57 -23.46 -32.11
C THR A 114 -14.48 -24.26 -31.19
N VAL A 115 -14.67 -23.82 -29.94
CA VAL A 115 -15.60 -24.49 -29.01
C VAL A 115 -17.04 -24.42 -29.53
N ALA A 116 -17.46 -23.28 -30.07
CA ALA A 116 -18.80 -23.15 -30.65
C ALA A 116 -19.00 -24.07 -31.86
N GLU A 117 -18.02 -24.17 -32.75
CA GLU A 117 -18.04 -25.06 -33.91
C GLU A 117 -18.10 -26.54 -33.50
N GLN A 118 -17.29 -26.93 -32.51
CA GLN A 118 -17.32 -28.29 -31.95
C GLN A 118 -18.68 -28.61 -31.34
N GLN A 119 -19.28 -27.67 -30.61
CA GLN A 119 -20.60 -27.86 -30.01
C GLN A 119 -21.69 -28.07 -31.07
N SER A 120 -21.71 -27.26 -32.13
CA SER A 120 -22.66 -27.44 -33.23
C SER A 120 -22.46 -28.77 -33.97
N THR A 121 -21.21 -29.22 -34.11
CA THR A 121 -20.90 -30.52 -34.72
C THR A 121 -21.43 -31.66 -33.84
N ILE A 122 -21.22 -31.57 -32.53
CA ILE A 122 -21.73 -32.54 -31.55
C ILE A 122 -23.26 -32.61 -31.62
N GLU A 123 -23.95 -31.47 -31.61
CA GLU A 123 -25.42 -31.40 -31.71
C GLU A 123 -25.95 -32.03 -33.00
N LEU A 124 -25.30 -31.76 -34.13
CA LEU A 124 -25.66 -32.37 -35.41
C LEU A 124 -25.52 -33.90 -35.39
N LEU A 125 -24.39 -34.40 -34.88
CA LEU A 125 -24.12 -35.83 -34.79
C LEU A 125 -25.09 -36.53 -33.83
N TYR A 126 -25.42 -35.92 -32.69
CA TYR A 126 -26.44 -36.45 -31.78
C TYR A 126 -27.82 -36.51 -32.44
N GLY A 127 -28.22 -35.47 -33.18
CA GLY A 127 -29.49 -35.49 -33.92
C GLY A 127 -29.54 -36.62 -34.96
N GLN A 128 -28.45 -36.86 -35.68
CA GLN A 128 -28.36 -37.97 -36.63
C GLN A 128 -28.47 -39.34 -35.93
N LEU A 129 -27.82 -39.52 -34.78
CA LEU A 129 -27.92 -40.75 -33.99
C LEU A 129 -29.34 -41.00 -33.47
N ASP A 130 -30.05 -39.97 -33.01
CA ASP A 130 -31.44 -40.10 -32.59
C ASP A 130 -32.34 -40.54 -33.75
N THR A 131 -32.19 -39.92 -34.94
CA THR A 131 -32.97 -40.33 -36.11
C THR A 131 -32.68 -41.77 -36.57
N LEU A 132 -31.46 -42.27 -36.37
CA LEU A 132 -31.07 -43.65 -36.69
C LEU A 132 -31.61 -44.64 -35.65
N HIS A 133 -31.61 -44.29 -34.36
CA HIS A 133 -32.23 -45.09 -33.31
C HIS A 133 -33.75 -45.20 -33.49
N GLU A 134 -34.43 -44.13 -33.90
CA GLU A 134 -35.88 -44.18 -34.19
C GLU A 134 -36.22 -45.07 -35.41
N GLN A 135 -35.28 -45.28 -36.33
CA GLN A 135 -35.47 -46.11 -37.52
C GLN A 135 -35.13 -47.59 -37.31
N THR A 136 -34.52 -47.95 -36.18
CA THR A 136 -34.15 -49.33 -35.85
C THR A 136 -35.03 -49.82 -34.69
N PRO A 137 -36.08 -50.65 -34.94
CA PRO A 137 -36.95 -51.17 -33.89
C PRO A 137 -36.29 -52.21 -32.99
#